data_AF-A0A9Q0MN15-F1
#
_entry.id   AF-A0A9Q0MN15-F1
#
_cell.length_a   1.000
_cell.length_b   1.000
_cell.length_c   1.000
_cell.angle_alpha   90.00
_cell.angle_beta   90.00
_cell.angle_gamma   90.00
#
_symmetry.space_group_name_H-M   'P 1'
#
loop_
_entity.id
_entity.type
_entity.pdbx_description
1 polymer ?
#
loop_
_entity_poly.entity_id
_entity_poly.type
_entity_poly.pdbx_seq_one_letter_code
_entity_poly.pdbx_strand_id
1 'polypeptide(L)'
;MVYVTYFYLLITVLGVVTSAPTPQLNNDETSVLRYFNENNGSGQYNYLYQLSNGETRAENGYPKVVGEAQIPVISISGKYSYVGTDGVTYWVHYTADENGYNPVVGTGPEPANNFNTN
;
A
#
# COMPACT_ATOMS: atom_id res chain seq x y z
N MET A 1 35.57 62.37 -1.02
CA MET A 1 34.48 62.04 -1.96
C MET A 1 34.98 60.95 -2.89
N VAL A 2 34.14 59.95 -3.14
CA VAL A 2 34.45 58.56 -3.53
C VAL A 2 34.68 58.41 -5.05
N TYR A 3 35.59 57.51 -5.47
CA TYR A 3 35.52 56.84 -6.79
C TYR A 3 35.68 55.33 -6.58
N VAL A 4 34.60 54.60 -6.89
CA VAL A 4 34.43 53.16 -6.70
C VAL A 4 35.13 52.39 -7.83
N THR A 5 35.93 51.41 -7.45
CA THR A 5 36.72 50.53 -8.34
C THR A 5 35.91 49.36 -8.91
N TYR A 6 36.31 48.96 -10.12
CA TYR A 6 35.74 48.04 -11.09
C TYR A 6 35.14 46.72 -10.55
N PHE A 7 33.97 46.39 -11.10
CA PHE A 7 33.14 45.22 -10.84
C PHE A 7 33.78 43.98 -11.51
N TYR A 8 34.32 43.06 -10.70
CA TYR A 8 34.87 41.79 -11.17
C TYR A 8 33.79 40.73 -11.32
N LEU A 9 33.70 40.18 -12.53
CA LEU A 9 33.52 38.77 -12.90
C LEU A 9 32.53 37.95 -12.03
N LEU A 10 31.30 37.76 -12.54
CA LEU A 10 30.35 36.79 -12.00
C LEU A 10 30.74 35.38 -12.50
N ILE A 11 31.29 34.57 -11.60
CA ILE A 11 31.65 33.16 -11.82
C ILE A 11 30.37 32.31 -11.78
N THR A 12 30.21 31.43 -12.76
CA THR A 12 29.15 30.42 -12.83
C THR A 12 29.36 29.33 -11.78
N VAL A 13 28.34 29.07 -10.96
CA VAL A 13 28.34 27.92 -10.04
C VAL A 13 27.69 26.73 -10.76
N LEU A 14 28.52 25.77 -11.15
CA LEU A 14 28.11 24.41 -11.50
C LEU A 14 27.73 23.69 -10.20
N GLY A 15 26.44 23.52 -9.96
CA GLY A 15 25.94 22.65 -8.90
C GLY A 15 26.21 21.19 -9.28
N VAL A 16 27.24 20.58 -8.71
CA VAL A 16 27.38 19.12 -8.72
C VAL A 16 26.36 18.57 -7.74
N VAL A 17 25.24 18.07 -8.26
CA VAL A 17 24.32 17.22 -7.49
C VAL A 17 25.03 15.88 -7.30
N THR A 18 25.58 15.66 -6.10
CA THR A 18 26.06 14.34 -5.72
C THR A 18 24.83 13.49 -5.44
N SER A 19 24.47 12.59 -6.34
CA SER A 19 23.47 11.56 -6.05
C SER A 19 23.98 10.72 -4.88
N ALA A 20 23.38 10.86 -3.71
CA ALA A 20 23.60 9.92 -2.62
C ALA A 20 23.27 8.50 -3.13
N PRO A 21 24.09 7.49 -2.81
CA PRO A 21 23.74 6.12 -3.17
C PRO A 21 22.39 5.80 -2.51
N THR A 22 21.38 5.50 -3.32
CA THR A 22 20.14 4.89 -2.84
C THR A 22 20.52 3.61 -2.08
N PRO A 23 19.95 3.34 -0.90
CA PRO A 23 20.08 2.03 -0.27
C PRO A 23 19.66 1.01 -1.32
N GLN A 24 20.58 0.13 -1.70
CA GLN A 24 20.25 -0.99 -2.57
C GLN A 24 19.27 -1.84 -1.77
N LEU A 25 17.99 -1.79 -2.11
CA LEU A 25 17.01 -2.75 -1.66
C LEU A 25 17.55 -4.10 -2.11
N ASN A 26 17.97 -4.94 -1.15
CA ASN A 26 18.53 -6.25 -1.43
C ASN A 26 17.67 -6.94 -2.49
N ASN A 27 18.29 -7.43 -3.56
CA ASN A 27 17.67 -8.30 -4.55
C ASN A 27 17.36 -9.67 -3.91
N ASP A 28 16.55 -9.69 -2.85
CA ASP A 28 15.80 -10.89 -2.51
C ASP A 28 14.73 -11.01 -3.58
N GLU A 29 14.97 -11.88 -4.57
CA GLU A 29 13.99 -12.19 -5.61
C GLU A 29 12.70 -12.67 -4.95
N THR A 30 11.77 -11.74 -4.75
CA THR A 30 10.48 -12.00 -4.13
C THR A 30 9.62 -12.72 -5.15
N SER A 31 9.17 -13.93 -4.81
CA SER A 31 8.36 -14.77 -5.69
C SER A 31 6.94 -14.88 -5.16
N VAL A 32 5.99 -15.16 -6.07
CA VAL A 32 4.59 -15.38 -5.70
C VAL A 32 4.44 -16.82 -5.22
N LEU A 33 4.06 -16.99 -3.94
CA LEU A 33 3.78 -18.30 -3.33
C LEU A 33 2.32 -18.72 -3.55
N ARG A 34 1.40 -17.76 -3.49
CA ARG A 34 -0.02 -17.99 -3.72
C ARG A 34 -0.61 -16.83 -4.49
N TYR A 35 -1.52 -17.15 -5.40
CA TYR A 35 -2.32 -16.20 -6.13
C TYR A 35 -3.72 -16.76 -6.32
N PHE A 36 -4.74 -15.93 -6.11
CA PHE A 36 -6.13 -16.24 -6.38
C PHE A 36 -6.83 -14.98 -6.88
N ASN A 37 -7.56 -15.12 -7.97
CA ASN A 37 -8.38 -14.04 -8.53
C ASN A 37 -9.61 -14.67 -9.16
N GLU A 38 -10.77 -14.31 -8.64
CA GLU A 38 -12.06 -14.78 -9.12
C GLU A 38 -12.97 -13.57 -9.28
N ASN A 39 -13.58 -13.45 -10.45
CA ASN A 39 -14.61 -12.48 -10.74
C ASN A 39 -15.58 -13.11 -11.73
N ASN A 40 -16.83 -13.28 -11.31
CA ASN A 40 -17.86 -13.95 -12.09
C ASN A 40 -18.69 -12.97 -12.95
N GLY A 41 -18.30 -11.69 -13.01
CA GLY A 41 -19.01 -10.64 -13.76
C GLY A 41 -20.26 -10.08 -13.07
N SER A 42 -20.63 -10.58 -11.89
CA SER A 42 -21.78 -10.07 -11.10
C SER A 42 -21.47 -8.80 -10.29
N GLY A 43 -20.22 -8.32 -10.36
CA GLY A 43 -19.69 -7.27 -9.48
C GLY A 43 -19.10 -7.82 -8.18
N GLN A 44 -19.29 -9.11 -7.89
CA GLN A 44 -18.58 -9.80 -6.81
C GLN A 44 -17.20 -10.26 -7.29
N TYR A 45 -16.20 -10.12 -6.44
CA TYR A 45 -14.86 -10.64 -6.70
C TYR A 45 -14.16 -11.10 -5.42
N ASN A 46 -13.18 -11.99 -5.61
CA ASN A 46 -12.26 -12.44 -4.59
C ASN A 46 -10.83 -12.32 -5.14
N TYR A 47 -9.92 -11.81 -4.32
CA TYR A 47 -8.53 -11.61 -4.68
C TYR A 47 -7.63 -11.95 -3.50
N LEU A 48 -6.53 -12.66 -3.76
CA LEU A 48 -5.50 -12.93 -2.77
C LEU A 48 -4.15 -13.12 -3.43
N TYR A 49 -3.10 -12.66 -2.78
CA TYR A 49 -1.74 -13.11 -3.06
C TYR A 49 -0.92 -13.27 -1.78
N GLN A 50 0.13 -14.08 -1.90
CA GLN A 50 1.17 -14.26 -0.90
C GLN A 50 2.52 -14.27 -1.59
N LEU A 51 3.45 -13.49 -1.07
CA LEU A 51 4.81 -13.38 -1.56
C LEU A 51 5.79 -14.11 -0.63
N SER A 52 6.94 -14.51 -1.17
CA SER A 52 7.97 -15.24 -0.43
C SER A 52 8.64 -14.43 0.68
N ASN A 53 8.57 -13.11 0.60
CA ASN A 53 9.06 -12.18 1.63
C ASN A 53 8.10 -12.02 2.83
N GLY A 54 6.99 -12.77 2.87
CA GLY A 54 6.01 -12.72 3.94
C GLY A 54 4.90 -11.68 3.74
N GLU A 55 4.92 -10.90 2.65
CA GLU A 55 3.80 -10.02 2.31
C GLU A 55 2.57 -10.85 1.91
N THR A 56 1.42 -10.50 2.45
CA THR A 56 0.14 -11.11 2.09
C THR A 56 -0.91 -10.04 1.84
N ARG A 57 -1.84 -10.32 0.93
CA ARG A 57 -3.06 -9.53 0.74
C ARG A 57 -4.22 -10.44 0.40
N ALA A 58 -5.38 -10.18 0.97
CA ALA A 58 -6.63 -10.81 0.63
C ALA A 58 -7.75 -9.76 0.61
N GLU A 59 -8.66 -9.83 -0.33
CA GLU A 59 -9.72 -8.85 -0.51
C GLU A 59 -10.91 -9.50 -1.21
N ASN A 60 -12.11 -9.21 -0.75
CA ASN A 60 -13.35 -9.56 -1.43
C ASN A 60 -14.24 -8.32 -1.52
N GLY A 61 -14.87 -8.14 -2.68
CA GLY A 61 -15.81 -7.05 -2.90
C GLY A 61 -17.14 -7.56 -3.40
N TYR A 62 -18.21 -6.90 -3.01
CA TYR A 62 -19.56 -7.20 -3.47
C TYR A 62 -20.41 -5.93 -3.59
N PRO A 63 -21.33 -5.88 -4.57
CA PRO A 63 -22.29 -4.80 -4.66
C PRO A 63 -23.33 -4.91 -3.54
N LYS A 64 -23.69 -3.76 -2.96
CA LYS A 64 -24.81 -3.61 -2.02
C LYS A 64 -25.64 -2.40 -2.42
N VAL A 65 -26.88 -2.36 -1.92
CA VAL A 65 -27.79 -1.22 -2.13
C VAL A 65 -28.04 -0.58 -0.78
N VAL A 66 -27.95 0.75 -0.70
CA VAL A 66 -28.06 1.50 0.56
C VAL A 66 -29.12 2.59 0.49
N GLY A 67 -29.82 2.81 1.61
CA GLY A 67 -30.83 3.85 1.77
C GLY A 67 -32.15 3.60 1.02
N GLU A 68 -33.16 4.42 1.31
CA GLU A 68 -34.48 4.35 0.65
C GLU A 68 -34.41 4.68 -0.84
N ALA A 69 -33.45 5.50 -1.24
CA ALA A 69 -33.20 5.87 -2.63
C ALA A 69 -32.54 4.75 -3.47
N GLN A 70 -32.28 3.58 -2.87
CA GLN A 70 -31.68 2.41 -3.53
C GLN A 70 -30.37 2.73 -4.26
N ILE A 71 -29.44 3.40 -3.58
CA ILE A 71 -28.17 3.80 -4.17
C ILE A 71 -27.26 2.57 -4.27
N PRO A 72 -26.76 2.22 -5.47
CA PRO A 72 -25.81 1.13 -5.63
C PRO A 72 -24.42 1.54 -5.11
N VAL A 73 -23.84 0.71 -4.25
CA VAL A 73 -22.53 0.91 -3.61
C VAL A 73 -21.74 -0.39 -3.68
N ILE A 74 -20.41 -0.31 -3.69
CA ILE A 74 -19.54 -1.48 -3.53
C ILE A 74 -19.04 -1.51 -2.09
N SER A 75 -19.19 -2.66 -1.43
CA SER A 75 -18.58 -2.97 -0.15
C SER A 75 -17.35 -3.83 -0.38
N ILE A 76 -16.22 -3.45 0.21
CA ILE A 76 -14.95 -4.18 0.09
C ILE A 76 -14.49 -4.54 1.50
N SER A 77 -14.16 -5.81 1.72
CA SER A 77 -13.49 -6.27 2.93
C SER A 77 -12.14 -6.83 2.54
N GLY A 78 -11.08 -6.39 3.22
CA GLY A 78 -9.74 -6.82 2.88
C GLY A 78 -8.79 -6.82 4.06
N LYS A 79 -7.67 -7.47 3.84
CA LYS A 79 -6.53 -7.50 4.75
C LYS A 79 -5.22 -7.54 3.99
N TYR A 80 -4.20 -6.95 4.59
CA TYR A 80 -2.83 -7.15 4.14
C TYR A 80 -1.89 -7.20 5.34
N SER A 81 -0.76 -7.86 5.16
CA SER A 81 0.31 -7.90 6.15
C SER A 81 1.67 -7.91 5.47
N TYR A 82 2.68 -7.44 6.18
CA TYR A 82 4.07 -7.44 5.74
C TYR A 82 5.00 -7.53 6.94
N VAL A 83 6.22 -8.02 6.72
CA VAL A 83 7.27 -8.04 7.74
C VAL A 83 8.09 -6.77 7.63
N GLY A 84 8.16 -6.00 8.71
CA GLY A 84 8.95 -4.77 8.79
C GLY A 84 10.44 -5.05 8.86
N THR A 85 11.24 -4.00 8.67
CA THR A 85 12.72 -4.08 8.78
C THR A 85 13.21 -4.42 10.19
N ASP A 86 12.32 -4.30 11.18
CA ASP A 86 12.50 -4.69 12.58
C ASP A 86 12.18 -6.19 12.83
N GLY A 87 11.75 -6.92 11.80
CA GLY A 87 11.30 -8.32 11.91
C GLY A 87 9.89 -8.47 12.49
N VAL A 88 9.18 -7.37 12.76
CA VAL A 88 7.82 -7.39 13.29
C VAL A 88 6.82 -7.47 12.13
N THR A 89 5.82 -8.34 12.25
CA THR A 89 4.71 -8.36 11.29
C THR A 89 3.76 -7.20 11.56
N TYR A 90 3.49 -6.40 10.53
CA TYR A 90 2.47 -5.36 10.53
C TYR A 90 1.28 -5.87 9.73
N TRP A 91 0.07 -5.62 10.22
CA TRP A 91 -1.15 -6.05 9.54
C TRP A 91 -2.23 -4.98 9.61
N VAL A 92 -3.08 -4.99 8.58
CA VAL A 92 -4.25 -4.11 8.47
C VAL A 92 -5.43 -4.94 7.98
N HIS A 93 -6.55 -4.85 8.69
CA HIS A 93 -7.86 -5.30 8.24
C HIS A 93 -8.72 -4.08 7.95
N TYR A 94 -9.53 -4.11 6.92
CA TYR A 94 -10.35 -2.95 6.59
C TYR A 94 -11.67 -3.33 5.94
N THR A 95 -12.63 -2.44 6.12
CA THR A 95 -13.86 -2.39 5.34
C THR A 95 -13.96 -1.03 4.65
N ALA A 96 -14.25 -1.04 3.36
CA ALA A 96 -14.50 0.17 2.58
C ALA A 96 -15.90 0.11 1.99
N ASP A 97 -16.73 1.11 2.31
CA ASP A 97 -18.10 1.22 1.80
C ASP A 97 -18.54 2.70 1.72
N GLU A 98 -19.85 2.98 1.70
CA GLU A 98 -20.43 4.34 1.69
C GLU A 98 -19.97 5.21 2.85
N ASN A 99 -19.54 4.61 3.96
CA ASN A 99 -19.03 5.32 5.14
C ASN A 99 -17.51 5.55 5.06
N GLY A 100 -16.88 5.20 3.93
CA GLY A 100 -15.46 5.37 3.70
C GLY A 100 -14.62 4.16 4.14
N TYR A 101 -13.31 4.40 4.28
CA TYR A 101 -12.33 3.38 4.64
C TYR A 101 -12.18 3.28 6.16
N ASN A 102 -12.48 2.11 6.71
CA ASN A 102 -12.47 1.82 8.14
C ASN A 102 -11.41 0.75 8.45
N PRO A 103 -10.15 1.14 8.74
CA PRO A 103 -9.07 0.20 9.04
C PRO A 103 -8.96 -0.11 10.54
N VAL A 104 -8.57 -1.36 10.81
CA VAL A 104 -8.02 -1.83 12.07
C VAL A 104 -6.59 -2.26 11.80
N VAL A 105 -5.64 -1.69 12.53
CA VAL A 105 -4.21 -1.94 12.35
C VAL A 105 -3.64 -2.63 13.59
N GLY A 106 -2.59 -3.41 13.40
CA GLY A 106 -1.85 -3.97 14.51
C GLY A 106 -0.48 -4.51 14.12
N THR A 107 0.22 -5.01 15.12
CA THR A 107 1.60 -5.51 15.02
C THR A 107 1.75 -6.83 15.76
N GLY A 108 2.70 -7.66 15.33
CA GLY A 108 2.96 -8.98 15.90
C GLY A 108 2.09 -10.07 15.25
N PRO A 109 1.82 -11.19 15.95
CA PRO A 109 0.95 -12.24 15.45
C PRO A 109 -0.42 -11.64 15.09
N GLU A 110 -0.83 -11.83 13.84
CA GLU A 110 -2.18 -11.46 13.43
C GLU A 110 -3.19 -12.26 14.28
N PRO A 111 -4.18 -11.61 14.93
CA PRO A 111 -5.20 -12.33 15.67
C PRO A 111 -5.93 -13.30 14.71
N ALA A 112 -6.16 -14.53 15.17
CA ALA A 112 -6.91 -15.52 14.41
C ALA A 112 -8.27 -14.92 14.04
N ASN A 113 -8.49 -14.69 12.75
CA ASN A 113 -9.67 -14.02 12.23
C ASN A 113 -10.62 -15.05 11.60
N ASN A 114 -11.81 -15.12 12.18
CA ASN A 114 -12.90 -16.06 11.90
C ASN A 114 -13.61 -15.78 10.56
N PHE A 115 -12.88 -15.44 9.50
CA PHE A 115 -13.46 -15.37 8.16
C PHE A 115 -13.51 -16.78 7.61
N ASN A 116 -14.50 -17.52 8.10
CA ASN A 116 -14.90 -18.82 7.62
C ASN A 116 -15.12 -18.75 6.10
N THR A 117 -14.13 -19.17 5.31
CA THR A 117 -14.34 -19.63 3.94
C THR A 117 -14.89 -21.05 4.04
N ASN A 118 -16.20 -21.14 4.24
CA ASN A 118 -16.97 -22.34 3.89
C ASN A 118 -17.33 -22.25 2.41
#